data_AF-A0A7K2MAX6-F1
#
_entry.id   AF-A0A7K2MAX6-F1
#
_cell.length_a   1.000
_cell.length_b   1.000
_cell.length_c   1.000
_cell.angle_alpha   90.00
_cell.angle_beta   90.00
_cell.angle_gamma   90.00
#
_symmetry.space_group_name_H-M   'P 1'
#
loop_
_entity.id
_entity.type
_entity.pdbx_description
1 polymer ?
#
loop_
_entity_poly.entity_id
_entity_poly.type
_entity_poly.pdbx_seq_one_letter_code
_entity_poly.pdbx_strand_id
1 'polypeptide(L)'
;MKSQVRPDTFILACGDGNSRLVSLHWTKWTGRTAVARGVNAVNDCKPYCAAGTFRSYPVVVRLESPQPWKKNPQVRQFTRLSLVFTGARPEGYQRMVTYQLGESASAPQRTGS
;
A
#
# COMPACT_ATOMS: atom_id res chain seq x y z
N MET A 1 20.38 11.35 -13.28
CA MET A 1 18.94 11.10 -13.11
C MET A 1 18.77 9.98 -12.08
N LYS A 2 18.31 10.27 -10.85
CA LYS A 2 18.11 9.24 -9.81
C LYS A 2 16.74 8.59 -10.00
N SER A 3 16.72 7.31 -10.34
CA SER A 3 15.48 6.53 -10.42
C SER A 3 14.86 6.41 -9.02
N GLN A 4 13.82 7.20 -8.78
CA GLN A 4 12.88 6.98 -7.70
C GLN A 4 12.24 5.60 -7.94
N VAL A 5 12.58 4.59 -7.15
CA VAL A 5 11.88 3.29 -7.23
C VAL A 5 10.44 3.54 -6.78
N ARG A 6 9.54 3.65 -7.74
CA ARG A 6 8.10 3.73 -7.55
C ARG A 6 7.58 2.34 -7.88
N PRO A 7 7.15 1.53 -6.90
CA PRO A 7 6.56 0.25 -7.23
C PRO A 7 5.29 0.51 -8.04
N ASP A 8 5.27 0.07 -9.30
CA ASP A 8 4.06 0.06 -10.14
C ASP A 8 3.04 -0.95 -9.58
N THR A 9 3.56 -1.98 -8.90
CA THR A 9 2.80 -3.01 -8.21
C THR A 9 3.29 -3.11 -6.78
N PHE A 10 2.50 -2.61 -5.83
CA PHE A 10 2.71 -2.89 -4.42
C PHE A 10 1.73 -3.97 -4.03
N ILE A 11 2.16 -5.23 -3.98
CA ILE A 11 1.30 -6.30 -3.46
C ILE A 11 1.15 -6.03 -1.96
N LEU A 12 0.05 -5.36 -1.59
CA LEU A 12 -0.40 -5.25 -0.21
C LEU A 12 -1.01 -6.57 0.23
N ALA A 13 -0.24 -7.66 0.15
CA ALA A 13 -0.51 -8.87 0.89
C ALA A 13 -0.11 -8.63 2.36
N CYS A 14 -0.61 -7.56 2.98
CA CYS A 14 -0.37 -7.28 4.39
C CYS A 14 -1.40 -8.04 5.22
N GLY A 15 -1.15 -9.33 5.39
CA GLY A 15 -1.53 -10.09 6.59
C GLY A 15 -2.46 -11.28 6.38
N ASP A 16 -3.39 -11.21 5.43
CA ASP A 16 -4.47 -12.22 5.28
C ASP A 16 -4.47 -12.97 3.94
N GLY A 17 -3.66 -12.52 2.96
CA GLY A 17 -3.64 -13.06 1.60
C GLY A 17 -4.89 -12.73 0.76
N ASN A 18 -5.80 -11.90 1.28
CA ASN A 18 -7.13 -11.67 0.72
C ASN A 18 -7.25 -10.34 -0.04
N SER A 19 -6.37 -9.38 0.22
CA SER A 19 -6.35 -8.07 -0.45
C SER A 19 -5.09 -7.84 -1.28
N ARG A 20 -5.21 -7.11 -2.39
CA ARG A 20 -4.12 -6.75 -3.30
C ARG A 20 -4.28 -5.30 -3.75
N LEU A 21 -3.21 -4.52 -3.68
CA LEU A 21 -3.19 -3.15 -4.14
C LEU A 21 -2.56 -3.08 -5.54
N VAL A 22 -3.28 -2.55 -6.51
CA VAL A 22 -2.88 -2.56 -7.92
C VAL A 22 -3.14 -1.20 -8.59
N SER A 23 -2.57 -1.02 -9.79
CA SER A 23 -2.75 0.18 -10.63
C SER A 23 -2.39 1.47 -9.87
N LEU A 24 -1.23 1.48 -9.21
CA LEU A 24 -0.81 2.61 -8.39
C LEU A 24 -0.20 3.73 -9.23
N HIS A 25 -0.91 4.86 -9.26
CA HIS A 25 -0.46 6.09 -9.86
C HIS A 25 -0.05 7.08 -8.77
N TRP A 26 1.25 7.20 -8.54
CA TRP A 26 1.83 8.10 -7.55
C TRP A 26 1.70 9.57 -7.99
N THR A 27 0.95 10.35 -7.22
CA THR A 27 0.77 11.79 -7.46
C THR A 27 1.71 12.64 -6.61
N LYS A 28 2.20 12.08 -5.50
CA LYS A 28 3.16 12.74 -4.61
C LYS A 28 4.13 11.73 -4.05
N TRP A 29 5.42 12.06 -4.05
CA TRP A 29 6.42 11.27 -3.35
C TRP A 29 7.47 12.19 -2.76
N THR A 30 7.62 12.17 -1.43
CA THR A 30 8.65 12.90 -0.69
C THR A 30 9.31 11.98 0.34
N GLY A 31 10.38 12.44 0.99
CA GLY A 31 10.98 11.72 2.11
C GLY A 31 10.11 11.62 3.38
N ARG A 32 8.91 12.24 3.38
CA ARG A 32 7.98 12.23 4.52
C ARG A 32 6.66 11.56 4.23
N THR A 33 6.16 11.65 3.00
CA THR A 33 4.89 11.06 2.59
C THR A 33 4.92 10.67 1.12
N ALA A 34 4.21 9.61 0.77
CA ALA A 34 3.87 9.31 -0.61
C ALA A 34 2.37 9.09 -0.75
N VAL A 35 1.80 9.55 -1.86
CA VAL A 35 0.37 9.47 -2.16
C VAL A 35 0.19 8.91 -3.56
N ALA A 36 -0.68 7.92 -3.68
CA ALA A 36 -1.10 7.34 -4.96
C ALA A 36 -2.61 7.23 -5.05
N ARG A 37 -3.12 7.21 -6.27
CA ARG A 37 -4.44 6.66 -6.58
C ARG A 37 -4.25 5.23 -7.09
N GLY A 38 -5.15 4.34 -6.73
CA GLY A 38 -5.11 2.98 -7.24
C GLY A 38 -6.35 2.20 -6.90
N VAL A 39 -6.23 0.88 -6.94
CA VAL A 39 -7.33 -0.05 -6.73
C VAL A 39 -6.94 -1.05 -5.66
N ASN A 40 -7.78 -1.20 -4.64
CA ASN A 40 -7.71 -2.32 -3.71
C ASN A 40 -8.62 -3.44 -4.23
N ALA A 41 -8.02 -4.53 -4.69
CA ALA A 41 -8.72 -5.74 -5.10
C ALA A 41 -8.84 -6.68 -3.90
N VAL A 42 -10.07 -6.94 -3.45
CA VAL A 42 -10.38 -7.76 -2.27
C VAL A 42 -11.12 -9.00 -2.71
N ASN A 43 -10.64 -10.17 -2.32
CA ASN A 43 -11.32 -11.43 -2.58
C ASN A 43 -12.46 -11.65 -1.57
N ASP A 44 -13.60 -12.12 -2.06
CA ASP A 44 -14.79 -12.37 -1.25
C ASP A 44 -14.75 -13.71 -0.48
N CYS A 45 -13.74 -14.55 -0.73
CA CYS A 45 -13.50 -15.85 -0.11
C CYS A 45 -14.72 -16.77 -0.07
N LYS A 46 -15.62 -16.68 -1.06
CA LYS A 46 -16.81 -17.53 -1.14
C LYS A 46 -16.64 -18.59 -2.24
N PRO A 47 -16.83 -19.89 -1.95
CA PRO A 47 -17.03 -20.51 -0.63
C PRO A 47 -15.73 -20.65 0.20
N TYR A 48 -14.57 -20.53 -0.42
CA TYR A 48 -13.26 -20.48 0.23
C TYR A 48 -12.30 -19.61 -0.60
N CYS A 49 -11.20 -19.14 0.00
CA CYS A 49 -10.37 -18.10 -0.61
C CYS A 49 -9.71 -18.48 -1.94
N ALA A 50 -9.40 -19.75 -2.18
CA ALA A 50 -8.84 -20.19 -3.47
C ALA A 50 -9.87 -20.19 -4.63
N ALA A 51 -11.17 -20.23 -4.35
CA ALA A 51 -12.25 -20.18 -5.35
C ALA A 51 -13.00 -18.84 -5.40
N GLY A 52 -12.70 -17.91 -4.48
CA GLY A 52 -13.39 -16.63 -4.39
C GLY A 52 -13.03 -15.67 -5.54
N THR A 53 -13.80 -14.58 -5.62
CA THR A 53 -13.67 -13.58 -6.68
C THR A 53 -13.11 -12.27 -6.14
N PHE A 54 -12.13 -11.70 -6.84
CA PHE A 54 -11.62 -10.37 -6.51
C PHE A 54 -12.57 -9.27 -6.98
N ARG A 55 -12.94 -8.38 -6.06
CA ARG A 55 -13.69 -7.16 -6.32
C ARG A 55 -12.77 -5.95 -6.20
N SER A 56 -12.88 -5.04 -7.17
CA SER A 56 -12.02 -3.87 -7.28
C SER A 56 -12.65 -2.64 -6.64
N TYR A 57 -11.92 -1.97 -5.76
CA TYR A 57 -12.36 -0.77 -5.07
C TYR A 57 -11.36 0.37 -5.26
N PRO A 58 -11.75 1.50 -5.86
CA PRO A 58 -10.88 2.66 -5.99
C PRO A 58 -10.45 3.22 -4.64
N VAL A 59 -9.15 3.46 -4.47
CA VAL A 59 -8.54 3.96 -3.23
C VAL A 59 -7.54 5.08 -3.51
N VAL A 60 -7.43 5.99 -2.55
CA VAL A 60 -6.24 6.82 -2.37
C VAL A 60 -5.37 6.14 -1.31
N VAL A 61 -4.11 5.92 -1.67
CA VAL A 61 -3.09 5.30 -0.82
C VAL A 61 -2.20 6.40 -0.26
N ARG A 62 -1.98 6.37 1.05
CA ARG A 62 -1.05 7.27 1.73
C ARG A 62 -0.02 6.46 2.49
N LEU A 63 1.24 6.72 2.19
CA LEU A 63 2.39 6.21 2.94
C LEU A 63 2.94 7.34 3.82
N GLU A 64 3.22 7.04 5.07
CA GLU A 64 3.72 8.00 6.06
C GLU A 64 4.56 7.33 7.15
N SER A 65 4.96 8.11 8.16
CA SER A 65 5.82 7.68 9.26
C SER A 65 7.15 7.07 8.79
N PRO A 66 8.00 7.81 8.07
CA PRO A 66 9.29 7.29 7.62
C PRO A 66 10.21 7.00 8.81
N GLN A 67 10.65 5.75 8.95
CA GLN A 67 11.64 5.35 9.96
C GLN A 67 12.93 4.85 9.27
N PRO A 68 14.10 4.99 9.92
CA PRO A 68 15.32 4.36 9.44
C PRO A 68 15.13 2.85 9.30
N TRP A 69 15.57 2.28 8.19
CA TRP A 69 15.52 0.84 8.01
C TRP A 69 16.58 0.18 8.90
N LYS A 70 16.20 -0.82 9.69
CA LYS A 70 17.15 -1.51 10.58
C LYS A 70 18.34 -2.12 9.84
N LYS A 71 18.13 -2.68 8.64
CA LYS A 71 19.20 -3.30 7.84
C LYS A 71 20.10 -2.30 7.12
N ASN A 72 19.61 -1.08 6.86
CA ASN A 72 20.40 0.00 6.27
C ASN A 72 19.86 1.36 6.76
N PRO A 73 20.40 1.90 7.86
CA PRO A 73 19.89 3.13 8.47
C PRO A 73 19.95 4.37 7.59
N GLN A 74 20.74 4.35 6.51
CA GLN A 74 20.79 5.44 5.52
C GLN A 74 19.56 5.49 4.63
N VAL A 75 18.77 4.40 4.59
CA VAL A 75 17.51 4.30 3.86
C VAL A 75 16.37 4.46 4.85
N ARG A 76 15.36 5.28 4.50
CA ARG A 76 14.12 5.39 5.26
C ARG A 76 13.04 4.55 4.61
N GLN A 77 12.13 4.01 5.40
CA GLN A 77 10.98 3.27 4.89
C GLN A 77 9.72 3.80 5.55
N PHE A 78 8.64 3.89 4.78
CA PHE A 78 7.33 4.18 5.35
C PHE A 78 6.87 3.00 6.19
N THR A 79 6.47 3.25 7.43
CA THR A 79 5.97 2.20 8.33
C THR A 79 4.45 2.23 8.48
N ARG A 80 3.78 3.19 7.84
CA ARG A 80 2.32 3.31 7.88
C ARG A 80 1.76 3.46 6.48
N LEU A 81 0.73 2.67 6.18
CA LEU A 81 -0.07 2.77 4.98
C LEU A 81 -1.53 3.00 5.36
N SER A 82 -2.16 3.98 4.75
CA SER A 82 -3.60 4.19 4.82
C SER A 82 -4.23 4.03 3.43
N LEU A 83 -5.29 3.24 3.37
CA LEU A 83 -6.19 3.12 2.22
C LEU A 83 -7.44 3.95 2.52
N VAL A 84 -7.72 4.94 1.68
CA VAL A 84 -8.96 5.69 1.70
C VAL A 84 -9.75 5.26 0.49
N PHE A 85 -10.81 4.47 0.68
CA PHE A 85 -11.75 4.17 -0.40
C PHE A 85 -12.32 5.50 -0.91
N THR A 86 -12.52 5.66 -2.22
CA THR A 86 -13.10 6.90 -2.78
C THR A 86 -14.54 6.72 -3.23
N GLY A 87 -14.99 5.48 -3.44
CA GLY A 87 -16.38 5.14 -3.78
C GLY A 87 -16.89 3.98 -2.92
N ALA A 88 -17.45 2.96 -3.57
CA ALA A 88 -17.80 1.70 -2.93
C ALA A 88 -16.60 1.09 -2.17
N ARG A 89 -16.91 0.30 -1.14
CA ARG A 89 -15.94 -0.37 -0.28
C ARG A 89 -16.43 -1.78 0.05
N PRO A 90 -15.53 -2.70 0.43
CA PRO A 90 -15.94 -3.99 0.96
C PRO A 90 -16.85 -3.83 2.19
N GLU A 91 -17.76 -4.76 2.38
CA GLU A 91 -18.58 -4.81 3.59
C GLU A 91 -17.71 -4.96 4.84
N GLY A 92 -18.08 -4.27 5.93
CA GLY A 92 -17.31 -4.27 7.18
C GLY A 92 -16.02 -3.44 7.19
N TYR A 93 -15.49 -3.03 6.02
CA TYR A 93 -14.31 -2.17 5.96
C TYR A 93 -14.67 -0.74 6.31
N GLN A 94 -13.82 -0.02 7.05
CA GLN A 94 -13.99 1.42 7.24
C GLN A 94 -13.66 2.22 5.97
N ARG A 95 -14.14 3.46 5.88
CA ARG A 95 -13.81 4.36 4.75
C ARG A 95 -12.31 4.57 4.60
N MET A 96 -11.63 4.65 5.74
CA MET A 96 -10.18 4.69 5.86
C MET A 96 -9.72 3.48 6.66
N VAL A 97 -8.79 2.71 6.10
CA VAL A 97 -8.17 1.57 6.77
C VAL A 97 -6.67 1.82 6.83
N THR A 98 -6.10 1.68 8.02
CA THR A 98 -4.67 1.94 8.25
C THR A 98 -3.98 0.66 8.68
N TYR A 99 -2.88 0.34 8.01
CA TYR A 99 -2.02 -0.79 8.27
C TYR A 99 -0.67 -0.29 8.76
N GLN A 100 -0.11 -0.96 9.77
CA GLN A 100 1.30 -0.82 10.09
C GLN A 100 2.08 -1.73 9.13
N LEU A 101 2.98 -1.15 8.35
CA LEU A 101 3.87 -1.90 7.48
C LEU A 101 5.00 -2.48 8.34
N GLY A 102 5.04 -3.80 8.44
CA GLY A 102 6.21 -4.49 8.96
C GLY A 102 7.42 -4.34 8.03
N GLU A 103 8.58 -4.83 8.46
CA GLU A 103 9.84 -4.70 7.71
C GLU A 103 9.79 -5.31 6.30
N SER A 104 8.89 -6.30 6.07
CA SER A 104 8.74 -6.99 4.77
C SER A 104 7.81 -6.29 3.77
N ALA A 105 6.95 -5.38 4.23
CA ALA A 105 5.97 -4.69 3.39
C ALA A 105 6.30 -3.19 3.23
N SER A 106 7.43 -2.73 3.74
CA SER A 106 7.76 -1.30 3.70
C SER A 106 8.45 -0.95 2.37
N ALA A 107 7.89 0.02 1.63
CA ALA A 107 8.52 0.53 0.41
C ALA A 107 9.75 1.39 0.79
N PRO A 108 10.97 1.04 0.34
CA PRO A 108 12.16 1.82 0.66
C PRO A 108 12.14 3.18 -0.04
N GLN A 109 12.40 4.24 0.72
CA GLN A 109 12.68 5.57 0.20
C GLN A 109 14.19 5.73 0.03
N ARG A 110 14.65 5.88 -1.21
CA ARG A 110 16.00 6.43 -1.42
C ARG A 110 15.94 7.95 -1.29
N THR A 111 16.62 8.48 -0.29
CA THR A 111 16.90 9.92 -0.18
C THR A 111 17.93 10.28 -1.25
N GLY A 112 17.53 11.06 -2.24
CA GLY A 112 18.49 11.67 -3.16
C GLY A 112 19.15 12.86 -2.48
N SER A 113 20.46 12.78 -2.17
CA SER A 113 21.35 13.96 -2.18
C SER A 113 21.25 14.69 -3.50
#